data_AF-A0A353VAF9-F1
#
_entry.id   AF-A0A353VAF9-F1
#
_cell.length_a   1.000
_cell.length_b   1.000
_cell.length_c   1.000
_cell.angle_alpha   90.00
_cell.angle_beta   90.00
_cell.angle_gamma   90.00
#
_symmetry.space_group_name_H-M   'P 1'
#
loop_
_entity.id
_entity.type
_entity.pdbx_description
1 polymer ?
#
loop_
_entity_poly.entity_id
_entity_poly.type
_entity_poly.pdbx_seq_one_letter_code
_entity_poly.pdbx_strand_id
1 'polypeptide(L)'
;MPTLGADELVDTIARVAARDASIARVLREIVSLETAVRASALDLVGAHLRVHSAAGDVLDCVDALKRDDVARRLAERLGPPGA
;
A
#
# COMPACT_ATOMS: atom_id res chain seq x y z
N MET A 1 -12.27 -4.07 -16.24
CA MET A 1 -12.51 -4.12 -14.79
C MET A 1 -12.58 -2.69 -14.30
N PRO A 2 -13.53 -2.30 -13.43
CA PRO A 2 -13.54 -0.95 -12.89
C PRO A 2 -12.30 -0.78 -12.03
N THR A 3 -11.40 0.10 -12.42
CA THR A 3 -10.30 0.56 -11.58
C THR A 3 -10.91 1.31 -10.41
N LEU A 4 -10.73 0.79 -9.20
CA LEU A 4 -11.11 1.51 -7.97
C LEU A 4 -10.48 2.91 -8.01
N GLY A 5 -11.27 3.93 -7.72
CA GLY A 5 -10.73 5.29 -7.56
C GLY A 5 -9.68 5.31 -6.45
N ALA A 6 -8.68 6.19 -6.54
CA ALA A 6 -7.60 6.26 -5.54
C ALA A 6 -8.14 6.37 -4.09
N ASP A 7 -9.26 7.07 -3.90
CA ASP A 7 -9.95 7.20 -2.60
C ASP A 7 -10.54 5.87 -2.10
N GLU A 8 -11.21 5.13 -2.99
CA GLU A 8 -11.85 3.86 -2.67
C GLU A 8 -10.81 2.79 -2.32
N LEU A 9 -9.64 2.85 -2.96
CA LEU A 9 -8.53 1.98 -2.65
C LEU A 9 -7.88 2.34 -1.31
N VAL A 10 -7.66 3.62 -1.02
CA VAL A 10 -7.18 4.11 0.30
C VAL A 10 -8.13 3.67 1.41
N ASP A 11 -9.44 3.80 1.21
CA ASP A 11 -10.46 3.34 2.17
C ASP A 11 -10.41 1.83 2.37
N THR A 12 -10.23 1.07 1.29
CA THR A 12 -10.14 -0.39 1.38
C THR A 12 -8.91 -0.84 2.15
N ILE A 13 -7.75 -0.26 1.84
CA ILE A 13 -6.49 -0.54 2.55
C ILE A 13 -6.62 -0.16 4.04
N ALA A 14 -7.18 1.01 4.34
CA ALA A 14 -7.40 1.44 5.73
C ALA A 14 -8.37 0.52 6.49
N ARG A 15 -9.43 0.03 5.84
CA ARG A 15 -10.37 -0.95 6.43
C ARG A 15 -9.69 -2.30 6.73
N VAL A 16 -8.80 -2.77 5.86
CA VAL A 16 -8.02 -3.99 6.09
C VAL A 16 -7.06 -3.79 7.26
N ALA A 17 -6.33 -2.66 7.29
CA ALA A 17 -5.45 -2.30 8.39
C ALA A 17 -6.19 -2.25 9.74
N ALA A 18 -7.42 -1.72 9.77
CA ALA A 18 -8.23 -1.66 10.98
C ALA A 18 -8.64 -3.04 11.52
N ARG A 19 -8.63 -4.09 10.69
CA ARG A 19 -8.99 -5.46 11.09
C ARG A 19 -7.81 -6.27 11.61
N ASP A 20 -6.58 -5.86 11.29
CA ASP A 20 -5.37 -6.61 11.63
C ASP A 20 -4.20 -5.68 11.97
N ALA A 21 -3.77 -5.73 13.24
CA ALA A 21 -2.69 -4.89 13.75
C ALA A 21 -1.33 -5.17 13.09
N SER A 22 -1.08 -6.40 12.64
CA SER A 22 0.15 -6.75 11.93
C SER A 22 0.19 -6.08 10.55
N ILE A 23 -0.94 -6.06 9.83
CA ILE A 23 -1.07 -5.37 8.55
C ILE A 23 -0.94 -3.86 8.75
N ALA A 24 -1.61 -3.30 9.76
CA ALA A 24 -1.50 -1.88 10.08
C ALA A 24 -0.05 -1.46 10.37
N ARG A 25 0.71 -2.31 11.09
CA ARG A 25 2.13 -2.05 11.37
C ARG A 25 2.95 -2.03 10.08
N VAL A 26 2.82 -3.05 9.22
CA VAL A 26 3.57 -3.13 7.96
C VAL A 26 3.25 -1.94 7.06
N LEU A 27 1.97 -1.56 6.95
CA LEU A 27 1.56 -0.42 6.14
C LEU A 27 2.17 0.88 6.65
N ARG A 28 2.23 1.10 7.97
CA ARG A 28 2.89 2.27 8.57
C ARG A 28 4.37 2.34 8.22
N GLU A 29 5.08 1.23 8.32
CA GLU A 29 6.49 1.15 7.90
C GLU A 29 6.63 1.54 6.42
N ILE A 30 5.84 0.92 5.53
CA ILE A 30 5.90 1.18 4.08
C ILE A 30 5.64 2.65 3.76
N VAL A 31 4.57 3.25 4.30
CA VAL A 31 4.21 4.65 3.97
C VAL A 31 5.16 5.66 4.61
N SER A 32 5.90 5.27 5.66
CA SER A 32 6.92 6.11 6.29
C SER A 32 8.24 6.17 5.52
N LEU A 33 8.48 5.23 4.59
CA LEU A 33 9.67 5.24 3.75
C LEU A 33 9.72 6.49 2.88
N GLU A 34 10.94 6.95 2.58
CA GLU A 34 11.16 7.97 1.56
C GLU A 34 10.58 7.50 0.20
N THR A 35 10.03 8.43 -0.57
CA THR A 35 9.29 8.14 -1.81
C THR A 35 10.06 7.25 -2.78
N ALA A 36 11.32 7.59 -3.11
CA ALA A 36 12.10 6.81 -4.06
C ALA A 36 12.42 5.41 -3.53
N VAL A 37 12.69 5.28 -2.23
CA VAL A 37 12.89 3.98 -1.56
C VAL A 37 11.62 3.15 -1.60
N ARG A 38 10.46 3.72 -1.23
CA ARG A 38 9.16 3.05 -1.25
C ARG A 38 8.83 2.56 -2.65
N ALA A 39 8.93 3.44 -3.65
CA ALA A 39 8.61 3.12 -5.04
C ALA A 39 9.48 1.97 -5.57
N SER A 40 10.80 2.05 -5.34
CA SER A 40 11.76 1.03 -5.80
C SER A 40 11.55 -0.32 -5.12
N ALA A 41 11.28 -0.33 -3.81
CA ALA A 41 10.99 -1.55 -3.06
C ALA A 41 9.70 -2.22 -3.56
N LEU A 42 8.66 -1.43 -3.79
CA LEU A 42 7.38 -1.92 -4.32
C LEU A 42 7.48 -2.37 -5.78
N ASP A 43 8.36 -1.79 -6.59
CA ASP A 43 8.66 -2.27 -7.94
C ASP A 43 9.28 -3.67 -7.92
N LEU A 44 10.22 -3.93 -6.99
CA LEU A 44 10.81 -5.26 -6.81
C LEU A 44 9.75 -6.29 -6.38
N VAL A 45 8.89 -5.93 -5.41
CA VAL A 45 7.78 -6.79 -4.97
C VAL A 45 6.81 -7.05 -6.13
N GLY A 46 6.43 -6.02 -6.87
CA GLY A 46 5.56 -6.14 -8.04
C GLY A 46 6.15 -7.05 -9.12
N ALA A 47 7.45 -6.96 -9.39
CA ALA A 47 8.13 -7.86 -10.32
C ALA A 47 8.10 -9.31 -9.84
N HIS A 48 8.38 -9.56 -8.56
CA HIS A 48 8.29 -10.90 -7.98
C HIS A 48 6.87 -11.47 -8.05
N LEU A 49 5.86 -10.66 -7.72
CA LEU A 49 4.46 -11.07 -7.77
C LEU A 49 4.01 -11.42 -9.20
N ARG A 50 4.41 -10.66 -10.22
CA ARG A 50 4.07 -10.98 -11.62
C ARG A 50 4.59 -12.35 -12.07
N VAL A 51 5.68 -12.83 -11.49
CA VAL A 51 6.25 -14.16 -11.80
C VAL A 51 5.50 -15.28 -11.08
N HIS A 52 5.04 -15.02 -9.85
CA HIS A 52 4.55 -16.08 -8.95
C HIS A 52 3.06 -16.02 -8.62
N SER A 53 2.35 -14.94 -9.00
CA SER A 53 0.96 -14.69 -8.66
C SER A 53 0.22 -14.01 -9.81
N ALA A 54 -0.97 -14.53 -10.14
CA ALA A 54 -1.85 -13.96 -11.16
C ALA A 54 -2.86 -12.94 -10.58
N ALA A 55 -2.73 -12.57 -9.31
CA ALA A 55 -3.68 -11.72 -8.59
C ALA A 55 -3.49 -10.24 -8.95
N GLY A 56 -4.24 -9.75 -9.95
CA GLY A 56 -4.15 -8.37 -10.44
C GLY A 56 -4.54 -7.31 -9.39
N ASP A 57 -5.43 -7.66 -8.46
CA ASP A 57 -5.81 -6.82 -7.32
C ASP A 57 -4.64 -6.52 -6.37
N VAL A 58 -3.72 -7.47 -6.19
CA VAL A 58 -2.50 -7.25 -5.40
C VAL A 58 -1.55 -6.29 -6.11
N LEU A 59 -1.44 -6.39 -7.44
CA LEU A 59 -0.62 -5.47 -8.24
C LEU A 59 -1.20 -4.04 -8.22
N ASP A 60 -2.52 -3.89 -8.30
CA ASP A 60 -3.19 -2.59 -8.18
C ASP A 60 -2.93 -1.96 -6.79
N CYS A 61 -2.92 -2.78 -5.73
CA CYS A 61 -2.57 -2.33 -4.38
C CYS A 61 -1.12 -1.86 -4.29
N VAL A 62 -0.18 -2.62 -4.85
CA VAL A 62 1.24 -2.25 -4.93
C VAL A 62 1.41 -0.94 -5.68
N ASP A 63 0.78 -0.80 -6.85
CA ASP A 63 0.87 0.40 -7.67
C ASP A 63 0.30 1.63 -6.96
N ALA A 64 -0.74 1.47 -6.16
CA ALA A 64 -1.28 2.56 -5.37
C ALA A 64 -0.37 2.96 -4.20
N LEU A 65 0.22 2.00 -3.48
CA LEU A 65 1.16 2.29 -2.40
C LEU A 65 2.41 3.06 -2.88
N LYS A 66 2.75 2.95 -4.17
CA LYS A 66 3.82 3.77 -4.78
C LYS A 66 3.45 5.25 -4.91
N ARG A 67 2.16 5.60 -4.96
CA ARG A 67 1.71 6.98 -5.19
C ARG A 67 1.81 7.78 -3.90
N ASP A 68 2.49 8.91 -3.94
CA ASP A 68 2.75 9.73 -2.75
C ASP A 68 1.48 10.26 -2.09
N ASP A 69 0.46 10.59 -2.88
CA ASP A 69 -0.82 11.06 -2.36
C ASP A 69 -1.54 9.95 -1.57
N VAL A 70 -1.50 8.71 -2.04
CA VAL A 70 -2.05 7.53 -1.37
C VAL A 70 -1.26 7.25 -0.10
N ALA A 71 0.07 7.20 -0.18
CA ALA A 71 0.94 6.94 0.96
C ALA A 71 0.75 7.99 2.06
N ARG A 72 0.68 9.28 1.72
CA ARG A 72 0.43 10.37 2.66
C ARG A 72 -0.92 10.22 3.36
N ARG A 73 -2.00 9.97 2.61
CA ARG A 73 -3.34 9.78 3.18
C ARG A 73 -3.44 8.56 4.08
N LEU A 74 -2.75 7.48 3.72
CA LEU A 74 -2.65 6.30 4.59
C LEU A 74 -1.86 6.61 5.86
N ALA A 75 -0.74 7.32 5.77
CA ALA A 75 0.03 7.74 6.94
C ALA A 75 -0.80 8.61 7.90
N GLU A 76 -1.57 9.56 7.37
CA GLU A 76 -2.48 10.42 8.15
C GLU A 76 -3.54 9.60 8.92
N ARG A 77 -4.04 8.51 8.33
CA ARG A 77 -5.08 7.66 8.93
C ARG A 77 -4.53 6.61 9.89
N LEU A 78 -3.38 6.03 9.56
CA LEU A 78 -2.77 4.94 10.32
C LEU A 78 -1.94 5.45 11.51
N GLY A 79 -1.46 6.70 11.45
CA GLY A 79 -0.56 7.26 12.45
C GLY A 79 0.90 6.81 12.26
N PRO A 80 1.80 7.24 13.16
CA PRO A 80 3.23 6.99 13.00
C PRO A 80 3.60 5.50 13.21
N PRO A 81 4.75 5.05 12.66
CA PRO A 81 5.31 3.74 12.95
C PRO A 81 5.45 3.51 14.47
N GLY A 82 5.14 2.31 14.93
CA GLY A 82 5.25 1.93 16.35
C GLY A 82 4.09 2.32 17.29
N ALA A 83 3.07 3.04 16.79
CA ALA A 83 1.78 3.25 17.47
C ALA A 83 0.96 1.97 17.70
#